data_AF-A0A8J3N6V7-F1
#
_entry.id   AF-A0A8J3N6V7-F1
#
_cell.length_a   1.000
_cell.length_b   1.000
_cell.length_c   1.000
_cell.angle_alpha   90.00
_cell.angle_beta   90.00
_cell.angle_gamma   90.00
#
_symmetry.space_group_name_H-M   'P 1'
#
loop_
_entity.id
_entity.type
_entity.pdbx_description
1 polymer ?
#
loop_
_entity_poly.entity_id
_entity_poly.type
_entity_poly.pdbx_seq_one_letter_code
_entity_poly.pdbx_strand_id
1 'polypeptide(L)'
;MVLGLDAVDEALHESGKQNALRKLLLWSWEQEGHLRQQPRATLIVTCRNTNELAHWLGISSPYEYELKPFHEVEVVVDEFSKQELILAVSLHLPIFAERFTQTYEALSPHGMSLSDIFDHPDKMRLFLNETGLRQVEAWQNVQPESLFLPAVHAEVFEALRHPTLWHCLLKLDGAMQSRVLDGDAEALAHLASRFLFWFCTKVQARGKRMRHEEMIEVLKVIARHCDPHQSPLHQQKEWMTHASRTAYMNHNQAKNFFEEALSAGLIVPDKAGWWRWRHAFIGEYLARQPFHLEEDDG
;
A
#
# COMPACT_ATOMS: atom_id res chain seq x y z
N MET A 1 19.21 -17.04 -2.98
CA MET A 1 18.03 -16.78 -3.85
C MET A 1 16.84 -16.51 -2.95
N VAL A 2 15.98 -15.54 -3.26
CA VAL A 2 14.79 -15.22 -2.45
C VAL A 2 13.55 -15.37 -3.32
N LEU A 3 12.54 -16.10 -2.83
CA LEU A 3 11.23 -16.22 -3.46
C LEU A 3 10.19 -15.62 -2.51
N GLY A 4 9.34 -14.72 -3.01
CA GLY A 4 8.24 -14.14 -2.25
C GLY A 4 6.90 -14.74 -2.67
N LEU A 5 6.09 -15.17 -1.69
CA LEU A 5 4.71 -15.55 -1.86
C LEU A 5 3.83 -14.56 -1.09
N ASP A 6 3.15 -13.70 -1.83
CA ASP A 6 2.29 -12.66 -1.27
C ASP A 6 0.87 -13.20 -0.99
N ALA A 7 0.25 -12.70 0.08
CA ALA A 7 -1.12 -12.99 0.52
C ALA A 7 -1.55 -14.46 0.36
N VAL A 8 -0.74 -15.40 0.85
CA VAL A 8 -0.96 -16.85 0.66
C VAL A 8 -2.33 -17.29 1.18
N ASP A 9 -2.83 -16.66 2.23
CA ASP A 9 -4.15 -16.92 2.81
C ASP A 9 -5.32 -16.50 1.88
N GLU A 10 -5.13 -15.53 0.99
CA GLU A 10 -6.16 -15.16 0.00
C GLU A 10 -6.26 -16.21 -1.12
N ALA A 11 -5.12 -16.79 -1.51
CA ALA A 11 -5.07 -17.89 -2.47
C ALA A 11 -5.71 -19.20 -1.94
N LEU A 12 -5.92 -19.32 -0.62
CA LEU A 12 -6.65 -20.43 0.00
C LEU A 12 -8.12 -20.48 -0.37
N HIS A 13 -8.67 -19.41 -0.95
CA HIS A 13 -10.05 -19.36 -1.40
C HIS A 13 -10.21 -19.63 -2.91
N GLU A 14 -9.11 -19.62 -3.68
CA GLU A 14 -9.14 -19.89 -5.12
C GLU A 14 -8.83 -21.36 -5.46
N SER A 15 -9.87 -22.12 -5.84
CA SER A 15 -9.84 -23.60 -5.95
C SER A 15 -8.80 -24.20 -6.92
N GLY A 16 -8.26 -23.42 -7.86
CA GLY A 16 -7.36 -23.93 -8.91
C GLY A 16 -5.88 -24.04 -8.54
N LYS A 17 -5.37 -23.19 -7.63
CA LYS A 17 -3.91 -23.05 -7.37
C LYS A 17 -3.48 -23.57 -5.99
N GLN A 18 -4.43 -23.90 -5.13
CA GLN A 18 -4.20 -24.31 -3.74
C GLN A 18 -3.24 -25.51 -3.62
N ASN A 19 -3.38 -26.52 -4.47
CA ASN A 19 -2.56 -27.74 -4.36
C ASN A 19 -1.08 -27.50 -4.71
N ALA A 20 -0.78 -26.65 -5.69
CA ALA A 20 0.59 -26.34 -6.05
C ALA A 20 1.26 -25.49 -4.96
N LEU A 21 0.55 -24.47 -4.46
CA LEU A 21 1.00 -23.61 -3.38
C LEU A 21 1.25 -24.39 -2.09
N ARG A 22 0.30 -25.27 -1.71
CA ARG A 22 0.44 -26.17 -0.55
C ARG A 22 1.67 -27.04 -0.67
N LYS A 23 1.87 -27.68 -1.82
CA LYS A 23 3.02 -28.56 -2.07
C LYS A 23 4.34 -27.80 -1.96
N LEU A 24 4.41 -26.58 -2.51
CA LEU A 24 5.60 -25.73 -2.41
C LEU A 24 5.91 -25.38 -0.96
N LEU A 25 4.91 -24.93 -0.20
CA LEU A 25 5.07 -24.53 1.20
C LEU A 25 5.47 -25.72 2.09
N LEU A 26 4.80 -26.88 1.92
CA LEU A 26 5.16 -28.11 2.64
C LEU A 26 6.57 -28.59 2.28
N TRP A 27 6.94 -28.56 1.00
CA TRP A 27 8.28 -28.94 0.58
C TRP A 27 9.34 -28.01 1.20
N SER A 28 9.13 -26.69 1.15
CA SER A 28 10.03 -25.73 1.80
C SER A 28 10.13 -25.96 3.30
N TRP A 29 9.01 -26.29 3.95
CA TRP A 29 8.95 -26.64 5.37
C TRP A 29 9.75 -27.89 5.72
N GLU A 30 9.60 -28.96 4.95
CA GLU A 30 10.38 -30.20 5.11
C GLU A 30 11.88 -29.94 4.94
N GLN A 31 12.27 -29.08 3.99
CA GLN A 31 13.68 -28.72 3.82
C GLN A 31 14.24 -27.97 5.04
N GLU A 32 13.45 -27.08 5.66
CA GLU A 32 13.86 -26.32 6.85
C GLU A 32 14.26 -27.26 8.00
N GLY A 33 13.45 -28.29 8.28
CA GLY A 33 13.75 -29.29 9.31
C GLY A 33 15.01 -30.13 9.04
N HIS A 34 15.53 -30.11 7.81
CA HIS A 34 16.75 -30.82 7.41
C HIS A 34 17.97 -29.90 7.25
N LEU A 35 17.82 -28.58 7.42
CA LEU A 35 18.92 -27.64 7.30
C LEU A 35 19.91 -27.79 8.46
N ARG A 36 21.13 -28.24 8.12
CA ARG A 36 22.30 -28.19 9.01
C ARG A 36 23.24 -27.01 8.69
N GLN A 37 22.96 -26.26 7.62
CA GLN A 37 23.78 -25.17 7.07
C GLN A 37 22.89 -24.03 6.55
N GLN A 38 23.50 -22.93 6.08
CA GLN A 38 22.78 -21.81 5.47
C GLN A 38 21.89 -22.26 4.29
N PRO A 39 20.66 -21.73 4.20
CA PRO A 39 19.73 -22.11 3.14
C PRO A 39 20.22 -21.64 1.77
N ARG A 40 20.06 -22.50 0.75
CA ARG A 40 20.36 -22.16 -0.66
C ARG A 40 19.35 -21.15 -1.22
N ALA A 41 18.14 -21.13 -0.66
CA ALA A 41 17.08 -20.21 -1.00
C ALA A 41 16.20 -19.90 0.21
N THR A 42 15.71 -18.67 0.28
CA THR A 42 14.78 -18.21 1.32
C THR A 42 13.40 -18.01 0.70
N LEU A 43 12.37 -18.60 1.31
CA LEU A 43 10.98 -18.35 0.97
C LEU A 43 10.40 -17.33 1.94
N ILE A 44 9.97 -16.19 1.45
CA ILE A 44 9.24 -15.19 2.23
C ILE A 44 7.76 -15.39 1.95
N VAL A 45 6.99 -15.61 3.01
CA VAL A 45 5.54 -15.83 2.92
C VAL A 45 4.85 -14.74 3.71
N THR A 46 3.93 -14.02 3.08
CA THR A 46 3.06 -13.08 3.78
C THR A 46 1.67 -13.68 3.94
N CYS A 47 1.10 -13.58 5.13
CA CYS A 47 -0.27 -13.98 5.42
C CYS A 47 -0.84 -13.11 6.55
N ARG A 48 -2.18 -13.02 6.66
CA ARG A 48 -2.83 -12.28 7.76
C ARG A 48 -2.74 -12.99 9.10
N ASN A 49 -2.80 -14.32 9.08
CA ASN A 49 -2.85 -15.13 10.29
C ASN A 49 -1.97 -16.37 10.12
N THR A 50 -0.81 -16.36 10.77
CA THR A 50 0.15 -17.46 10.75
C THR A 50 -0.44 -18.76 11.30
N ASN A 51 -1.39 -18.69 12.24
CA ASN A 51 -2.05 -19.87 12.80
C ASN A 51 -3.00 -20.53 11.81
N GLU A 52 -3.74 -19.75 11.02
CA GLU A 52 -4.61 -20.29 9.96
C GLU A 52 -3.77 -20.97 8.87
N LEU A 53 -2.64 -20.35 8.51
CA LEU A 53 -1.70 -20.93 7.54
C LEU A 53 -1.13 -22.27 8.05
N ALA A 54 -0.68 -22.31 9.31
CA ALA A 54 -0.18 -23.54 9.94
C ALA A 54 -1.24 -24.64 9.97
N HIS A 55 -2.47 -24.28 10.37
CA HIS A 55 -3.60 -25.20 10.41
C HIS A 55 -3.91 -25.78 9.02
N TRP A 56 -3.93 -24.92 8.00
CA TRP A 56 -4.17 -25.35 6.62
C TRP A 56 -3.09 -26.31 6.11
N LEU A 57 -1.81 -26.00 6.37
CA LEU A 57 -0.70 -26.86 6.00
C LEU A 57 -0.67 -28.15 6.82
N GLY A 58 -1.21 -28.14 8.04
CA GLY A 58 -1.18 -29.26 8.97
C GLY A 58 0.21 -29.49 9.55
N ILE A 59 0.95 -28.40 9.79
CA ILE A 59 2.35 -28.45 10.25
C ILE A 59 2.48 -27.98 11.71
N SER A 60 3.45 -28.55 12.40
CA SER A 60 3.89 -28.17 13.75
C SER A 60 5.33 -27.67 13.70
N SER A 61 5.78 -26.99 14.75
CA SER A 61 7.16 -26.54 14.87
C SER A 61 8.17 -27.68 14.65
N PRO A 62 9.24 -27.49 13.85
CA PRO A 62 10.28 -28.48 13.65
C PRO A 62 11.37 -28.36 14.73
N TYR A 63 11.32 -27.31 15.56
CA TYR A 63 12.24 -27.03 16.64
C TYR A 63 11.60 -27.49 17.94
N GLU A 64 12.23 -28.45 18.61
CA GLU A 64 11.70 -29.14 19.81
C GLU A 64 11.28 -28.19 20.95
N TYR A 65 11.79 -26.94 20.96
CA TYR A 65 11.54 -25.94 22.00
C TYR A 65 10.69 -24.75 21.54
N GLU A 66 10.35 -24.64 20.25
CA GLU A 66 9.52 -23.53 19.76
C GLU A 66 8.06 -23.97 19.64
N LEU A 67 7.17 -23.19 20.25
CA LEU A 67 5.73 -23.44 20.22
C LEU A 67 5.09 -23.12 18.87
N LYS A 68 5.76 -22.32 18.02
CA LYS A 68 5.21 -21.82 16.76
C LYS A 68 5.87 -22.47 15.55
N PRO A 69 5.10 -22.84 14.52
CA PRO A 69 5.59 -23.48 13.31
C PRO A 69 6.21 -22.52 12.31
N PHE A 70 6.48 -21.27 12.65
CA PHE A 70 7.20 -20.36 11.76
C PHE A 70 8.08 -19.46 12.62
N HIS A 71 9.29 -19.17 12.16
CA HIS A 71 10.03 -18.02 12.65
C HIS A 71 9.28 -16.76 12.19
N GLU A 72 8.45 -16.24 13.08
CA GLU A 72 7.72 -14.99 12.85
C GLU A 72 8.73 -13.84 12.88
N VAL A 73 9.17 -13.39 11.71
CA VAL A 73 9.63 -12.03 11.57
C VAL A 73 8.38 -11.20 11.29
N GLU A 74 7.81 -10.63 12.34
CA GLU A 74 6.72 -9.67 12.19
C GLU A 74 7.29 -8.39 11.57
N VAL A 75 7.27 -8.33 10.24
CA VAL A 75 7.54 -7.10 9.51
C VAL A 75 6.24 -6.32 9.46
N VAL A 76 6.08 -5.36 10.37
CA VAL A 76 4.96 -4.43 10.33
C VAL A 76 5.12 -3.58 9.06
N VAL A 77 4.25 -3.81 8.08
CA VAL A 77 4.20 -3.01 6.85
C VAL A 77 3.34 -1.79 7.11
N ASP A 78 3.97 -0.77 7.68
CA ASP A 78 3.37 0.55 7.89
C ASP A 78 3.66 1.50 6.72
N GLU A 79 3.28 2.77 6.88
CA GLU A 79 3.77 3.82 5.98
C GLU A 79 5.28 3.84 5.98
N PHE A 80 5.87 4.11 4.81
CA PHE A 80 7.26 4.49 4.76
C PHE A 80 7.49 5.67 5.71
N SER A 81 8.51 5.56 6.55
CA SER A 81 9.16 6.73 7.11
C SER A 81 9.61 7.63 5.97
N LYS A 82 9.79 8.92 6.26
CA LYS A 82 10.24 9.87 5.23
C LYS A 82 11.57 9.42 4.61
N GLN A 83 12.45 8.85 5.43
CA GLN A 83 13.75 8.33 5.02
C GLN A 83 13.62 7.08 4.14
N GLU A 84 12.77 6.13 4.50
CA GLU A 84 12.49 4.96 3.65
C GLU A 84 11.93 5.36 2.29
N LEU A 85 11.08 6.39 2.23
CA LEU A 85 10.57 6.92 0.97
C LEU A 85 11.71 7.49 0.10
N ILE A 86 12.64 8.26 0.68
CA ILE A 86 13.83 8.74 -0.06
C ILE A 86 14.64 7.58 -0.61
N LEU A 87 14.89 6.54 0.19
CA LEU A 87 15.62 5.35 -0.25
C LEU A 87 14.89 4.61 -1.38
N ALA A 88 13.56 4.45 -1.26
CA ALA A 88 12.75 3.83 -2.29
C ALA A 88 12.77 4.61 -3.61
N VAL A 89 12.75 5.95 -3.55
CA VAL A 89 12.83 6.81 -4.73
C VAL A 89 14.21 6.69 -5.39
N SER A 90 15.29 6.74 -4.61
CA SER A 90 16.65 6.57 -5.13
C SER A 90 16.88 5.21 -5.79
N LEU A 91 16.10 4.20 -5.42
CA LEU A 91 16.16 2.87 -6.05
C LEU A 91 15.29 2.77 -7.31
N HIS A 92 14.06 3.27 -7.26
CA HIS A 92 13.05 2.98 -8.29
C HIS A 92 12.78 4.13 -9.25
N LEU A 93 12.91 5.38 -8.78
CA LEU A 93 12.62 6.59 -9.53
C LEU A 93 13.76 7.61 -9.42
N PRO A 94 14.98 7.21 -9.80
CA PRO A 94 16.13 7.96 -9.35
C PRO A 94 16.32 9.31 -10.06
N ILE A 95 15.71 9.49 -11.25
CA ILE A 95 15.60 10.81 -11.93
C ILE A 95 14.84 11.83 -11.06
N PHE A 96 13.99 11.37 -10.14
CA PHE A 96 13.22 12.23 -9.23
C PHE A 96 13.80 12.29 -7.81
N ALA A 97 14.89 11.59 -7.50
CA ALA A 97 15.44 11.49 -6.14
C ALA A 97 15.72 12.85 -5.52
N GLU A 98 16.32 13.78 -6.29
CA GLU A 98 16.63 15.12 -5.82
C GLU A 98 15.37 15.91 -5.41
N ARG A 99 14.27 15.78 -6.16
CA ARG A 99 13.00 16.46 -5.86
C ARG A 99 12.45 16.03 -4.50
N PHE A 100 12.54 14.73 -4.19
CA PHE A 100 12.11 14.18 -2.91
C PHE A 100 13.03 14.63 -1.77
N THR A 101 14.34 14.63 -1.98
CA THR A 101 15.34 15.16 -1.04
C THR A 101 15.05 16.61 -0.67
N GLN A 102 14.87 17.48 -1.65
CA GLN A 102 14.53 18.90 -1.43
C GLN A 102 13.26 19.06 -0.58
N THR A 103 12.24 18.23 -0.83
CA THR A 103 10.99 18.25 -0.08
C THR A 103 11.20 17.77 1.36
N TYR A 104 11.96 16.69 1.55
CA TYR A 104 12.29 16.17 2.87
C TYR A 104 13.06 17.19 3.72
N GLU A 105 14.05 17.86 3.13
CA GLU A 105 14.83 18.91 3.78
C GLU A 105 13.94 20.10 4.18
N ALA A 106 13.06 20.54 3.27
CA ALA A 106 12.12 21.62 3.54
C ALA A 106 11.12 21.29 4.67
N LEU A 107 10.73 20.02 4.81
CA LEU A 107 9.79 19.56 5.83
C LEU A 107 10.46 19.15 7.16
N SER A 108 11.79 19.10 7.23
CA SER A 108 12.53 18.62 8.40
C SER A 108 12.88 19.77 9.35
N PRO A 109 12.26 19.87 10.54
CA PRO A 109 12.38 21.06 11.40
C PRO A 109 13.75 21.24 12.09
N HIS A 110 14.72 20.33 11.93
CA HIS A 110 15.94 20.27 12.76
C HIS A 110 17.27 20.13 11.98
N GLY A 111 17.31 20.41 10.67
CA GLY A 111 18.58 20.38 9.92
C GLY A 111 19.29 19.02 9.92
N MET A 112 18.55 17.93 10.19
CA MET A 112 19.06 16.57 10.10
C MET A 112 19.27 16.27 8.61
N SER A 113 20.53 16.22 8.20
CA SER A 113 20.91 16.12 6.80
C SER A 113 20.75 14.68 6.33
N LEU A 114 20.38 14.49 5.07
CA LEU A 114 20.37 13.15 4.46
C LEU A 114 21.76 12.49 4.49
N SER A 115 22.83 13.29 4.51
CA SER A 115 24.20 12.78 4.71
C SER A 115 24.30 11.94 5.99
N ASP A 116 23.62 12.32 7.08
CA ASP A 116 23.66 11.57 8.35
C ASP A 116 23.02 10.17 8.24
N ILE A 117 22.15 9.97 7.25
CA ILE A 117 21.49 8.69 6.96
C ILE A 117 22.36 7.81 6.06
N PHE A 118 22.98 8.42 5.04
CA PHE A 118 23.86 7.72 4.10
C PHE A 118 25.25 7.42 4.68
N ASP A 119 25.71 8.18 5.68
CA ASP A 119 26.99 7.99 6.38
C ASP A 119 26.98 6.80 7.36
N HIS A 120 25.83 6.13 7.53
CA HIS A 120 25.68 4.92 8.34
C HIS A 120 25.26 3.70 7.49
N PRO A 121 26.21 3.09 6.75
CA PRO A 121 25.94 1.98 5.84
C PRO A 121 25.31 0.76 6.52
N ASP A 122 25.50 0.57 7.83
CA ASP A 122 24.88 -0.51 8.59
C ASP A 122 23.35 -0.41 8.66
N LYS A 123 22.80 0.82 8.66
CA LYS A 123 21.34 1.02 8.60
C LYS A 123 20.81 0.77 7.19
N MET A 124 21.54 1.20 6.15
CA MET A 124 21.16 0.93 4.76
C MET A 124 21.20 -0.55 4.39
N ARG A 125 22.15 -1.31 4.95
CA ARG A 125 22.25 -2.76 4.75
C ARG A 125 21.04 -3.55 5.25
N LEU A 126 20.25 -2.99 6.17
CA LEU A 126 18.98 -3.59 6.61
C LEU A 126 17.89 -3.49 5.54
N PHE A 127 17.95 -2.50 4.67
CA PHE A 127 16.90 -2.21 3.67
C PHE A 127 17.32 -2.55 2.23
N LEU A 128 18.62 -2.56 1.94
CA LEU A 128 19.17 -2.75 0.60
C LEU A 128 20.19 -3.88 0.58
N ASN A 129 20.09 -4.75 -0.42
CA ASN A 129 21.17 -5.69 -0.72
C ASN A 129 22.39 -4.94 -1.31
N GLU A 130 23.53 -5.62 -1.48
CA GLU A 130 24.76 -5.02 -2.03
C GLU A 130 24.55 -4.35 -3.40
N THR A 131 23.57 -4.81 -4.18
CA THR A 131 23.24 -4.22 -5.49
C THR A 131 22.49 -2.89 -5.33
N GLY A 132 21.55 -2.80 -4.38
CA GLY A 132 20.84 -1.57 -4.04
C GLY A 132 21.77 -0.52 -3.46
N LEU A 133 22.69 -0.92 -2.57
CA LEU A 133 23.73 -0.03 -2.03
C LEU A 133 24.60 0.58 -3.14
N ARG A 134 25.11 -0.25 -4.05
CA ARG A 134 25.92 0.24 -5.19
C ARG A 134 25.15 1.18 -6.12
N GLN A 135 23.85 0.96 -6.29
CA GLN A 135 23.02 1.88 -7.08
C GLN A 135 22.94 3.24 -6.38
N VAL A 136 22.60 3.28 -5.09
CA VAL A 136 22.53 4.53 -4.33
C VAL A 136 23.87 5.27 -4.31
N GLU A 137 24.99 4.55 -4.12
CA GLU A 137 26.34 5.11 -4.19
C GLU A 137 26.69 5.64 -5.59
N ALA A 138 26.24 4.96 -6.66
CA ALA A 138 26.42 5.45 -8.03
C ALA A 138 25.65 6.75 -8.27
N TRP A 139 24.44 6.90 -7.70
CA TRP A 139 23.66 8.14 -7.79
C TRP A 139 24.34 9.32 -7.10
N GLN A 140 24.98 9.12 -5.94
CA GLN A 140 25.73 10.19 -5.28
C GLN A 140 26.89 10.72 -6.13
N ASN A 141 27.42 9.91 -7.06
CA ASN A 141 28.54 10.27 -7.93
C ASN A 141 28.12 10.80 -9.31
N VAL A 142 26.85 10.64 -9.69
CA VAL A 142 26.30 11.26 -10.90
C VAL A 142 25.83 12.65 -10.52
N GLN A 143 26.58 13.69 -10.88
CA GLN A 143 26.02 15.04 -10.88
C GLN A 143 24.83 15.04 -11.85
N PRO A 144 23.60 15.23 -11.38
CA PRO A 144 22.50 15.26 -12.31
C PRO A 144 22.61 16.57 -13.08
N GLU A 145 22.62 16.49 -14.41
CA GLU A 145 22.20 17.59 -15.27
C GLU A 145 20.68 17.86 -15.10
N SER A 146 20.15 17.72 -13.87
CA SER A 146 18.77 17.98 -13.50
C SER A 146 18.55 19.48 -13.60
N LEU A 147 18.08 19.90 -14.77
CA LEU A 147 17.44 21.18 -14.99
C LEU A 147 16.39 21.43 -13.90
N PHE A 148 16.76 22.12 -12.82
CA PHE A 148 15.93 22.79 -11.81
C PHE A 148 14.48 22.28 -11.68
N LEU A 149 14.28 20.98 -11.51
CA LEU A 149 12.93 20.45 -11.31
C LEU A 149 12.46 20.89 -9.92
N PRO A 150 11.20 21.35 -9.79
CA PRO A 150 10.70 21.80 -8.50
C PRO A 150 10.63 20.63 -7.52
N ALA A 151 10.73 20.94 -6.21
CA ALA A 151 10.48 19.98 -5.15
C ALA A 151 9.11 19.28 -5.34
N VAL A 152 8.96 18.08 -4.80
CA VAL A 152 7.67 17.36 -4.79
C VAL A 152 6.66 18.15 -3.98
N HIS A 153 5.42 18.22 -4.45
CA HIS A 153 4.33 18.84 -3.70
C HIS A 153 4.18 18.16 -2.32
N ALA A 154 4.15 18.93 -1.23
CA ALA A 154 4.24 18.39 0.13
C ALA A 154 3.16 17.36 0.47
N GLU A 155 1.92 17.59 0.02
CA GLU A 155 0.83 16.64 0.23
C GLU A 155 1.02 15.34 -0.57
N VAL A 156 1.64 15.42 -1.74
CA VAL A 156 1.95 14.25 -2.57
C VAL A 156 3.09 13.47 -1.92
N PHE A 157 4.10 14.15 -1.39
CA PHE A 157 5.18 13.53 -0.63
C PHE A 157 4.63 12.73 0.56
N GLU A 158 3.75 13.32 1.37
CA GLU A 158 3.12 12.60 2.48
C GLU A 158 2.20 11.48 2.01
N ALA A 159 1.46 11.66 0.90
CA ALA A 159 0.60 10.61 0.36
C ALA A 159 1.39 9.38 -0.15
N LEU A 160 2.54 9.60 -0.78
CA LEU A 160 3.40 8.54 -1.32
C LEU A 160 4.13 7.73 -0.26
N ARG A 161 4.07 8.13 1.02
CA ARG A 161 4.47 7.28 2.13
C ARG A 161 3.57 6.04 2.27
N HIS A 162 2.37 6.08 1.70
CA HIS A 162 1.50 4.92 1.60
C HIS A 162 2.04 3.92 0.55
N PRO A 163 2.42 2.68 0.92
CA PRO A 163 3.07 1.74 -0.01
C PRO A 163 2.24 1.43 -1.27
N THR A 164 0.92 1.28 -1.14
CA THR A 164 0.05 1.10 -2.30
C THR A 164 0.03 2.30 -3.25
N LEU A 165 -0.02 3.55 -2.74
CA LEU A 165 0.02 4.73 -3.62
C LEU A 165 1.38 4.85 -4.31
N TRP A 166 2.47 4.58 -3.58
CA TRP A 166 3.80 4.46 -4.15
C TRP A 166 3.83 3.45 -5.30
N HIS A 167 3.31 2.24 -5.09
CA HIS A 167 3.18 1.23 -6.15
C HIS A 167 2.34 1.69 -7.33
N CYS A 168 1.26 2.45 -7.08
CA CYS A 168 0.44 3.03 -8.14
C CYS A 168 1.23 4.05 -8.98
N LEU A 169 2.07 4.88 -8.35
CA LEU A 169 2.97 5.82 -9.02
C LEU A 169 4.00 5.10 -9.91
N LEU A 170 4.60 4.01 -9.41
CA LEU A 170 5.59 3.23 -10.17
C LEU A 170 5.03 2.61 -11.46
N LYS A 171 3.70 2.46 -11.57
CA LYS A 171 3.02 1.96 -12.77
C LYS A 171 2.65 3.04 -13.79
N LEU A 172 2.90 4.31 -13.49
CA LEU A 172 2.72 5.42 -14.42
C LEU A 172 4.00 5.62 -15.25
N ASP A 173 3.89 6.22 -16.43
CA ASP A 173 5.07 6.62 -17.21
C ASP A 173 5.77 7.85 -16.58
N GLY A 174 7.01 8.13 -16.99
CA GLY A 174 7.83 9.19 -16.41
C GLY A 174 7.21 10.60 -16.51
N ALA A 175 6.46 10.89 -17.59
CA ALA A 175 5.81 12.19 -17.75
C ALA A 175 4.65 12.36 -16.77
N MET A 176 3.81 11.33 -16.65
CA MET A 176 2.71 11.30 -15.70
C MET A 176 3.21 11.27 -14.25
N GLN A 177 4.29 10.53 -13.97
CA GLN A 177 4.96 10.53 -12.66
C GLN A 177 5.39 11.95 -12.29
N SER A 178 6.08 12.67 -13.18
CA SER A 178 6.49 14.06 -12.89
C SER A 178 5.30 14.95 -12.57
N ARG A 179 4.21 14.89 -13.37
CA ARG A 179 2.99 15.67 -13.14
C ARG A 179 2.31 15.35 -11.81
N VAL A 180 2.27 14.07 -11.41
CA VAL A 180 1.79 13.67 -10.07
C VAL A 180 2.64 14.34 -8.99
N LEU A 181 3.98 14.30 -9.12
CA LEU A 181 4.89 14.91 -8.15
C LEU A 181 4.75 16.44 -8.08
N ASP A 182 4.31 17.06 -9.18
CA ASP A 182 3.99 18.49 -9.26
C ASP A 182 2.64 18.85 -8.60
N GLY A 183 1.83 17.85 -8.21
CA GLY A 183 0.48 18.06 -7.66
C GLY A 183 -0.58 18.39 -8.71
N ASP A 184 -0.33 18.08 -9.99
CA ASP A 184 -1.29 18.32 -11.06
C ASP A 184 -2.59 17.53 -10.87
N ALA A 185 -3.73 18.22 -10.94
CA ALA A 185 -5.04 17.65 -10.58
C ALA A 185 -5.47 16.48 -11.48
N GLU A 186 -5.18 16.54 -12.78
CA GLU A 186 -5.50 15.45 -13.71
C GLU A 186 -4.61 14.23 -13.45
N ALA A 187 -3.31 14.45 -13.24
CA ALA A 187 -2.39 13.38 -12.89
C ALA A 187 -2.73 12.71 -11.54
N LEU A 188 -3.13 13.50 -10.53
CA LEU A 188 -3.63 12.97 -9.25
C LEU A 188 -4.92 12.18 -9.41
N ALA A 189 -5.82 12.59 -10.31
CA ALA A 189 -7.02 11.82 -10.64
C ALA A 189 -6.67 10.44 -11.24
N HIS A 190 -5.67 10.38 -12.12
CA HIS A 190 -5.15 9.10 -12.64
C HIS A 190 -4.57 8.20 -11.53
N LEU A 191 -3.80 8.79 -10.60
CA LEU A 191 -3.27 8.06 -9.45
C LEU A 191 -4.40 7.53 -8.55
N ALA A 192 -5.38 8.38 -8.23
CA ALA A 192 -6.55 8.03 -7.44
C ALA A 192 -7.34 6.88 -8.07
N SER A 193 -7.58 6.94 -9.39
CA SER A 193 -8.27 5.87 -10.11
C SER A 193 -7.55 4.52 -10.00
N ARG A 194 -6.21 4.49 -10.09
CA ARG A 194 -5.43 3.25 -9.92
C ARG A 194 -5.49 2.72 -8.50
N PHE A 195 -5.41 3.59 -7.50
CA PHE A 195 -5.53 3.22 -6.10
C PHE A 195 -6.92 2.63 -5.78
N LEU A 196 -7.97 3.28 -6.26
CA LEU A 196 -9.36 2.83 -6.10
C LEU A 196 -9.60 1.50 -6.83
N PHE A 197 -8.97 1.30 -7.99
CA PHE A 197 -9.01 0.02 -8.68
C PHE A 197 -8.40 -1.09 -7.83
N TRP A 198 -7.19 -0.87 -7.30
CA TRP A 198 -6.56 -1.82 -6.38
C TRP A 198 -7.43 -2.10 -5.15
N PHE A 199 -8.02 -1.05 -4.55
CA PHE A 199 -8.90 -1.18 -3.40
C PHE A 199 -10.10 -2.08 -3.71
N CYS A 200 -10.79 -1.83 -4.83
CA CYS A 200 -11.93 -2.64 -5.25
C CYS A 200 -11.53 -4.11 -5.51
N THR A 201 -10.40 -4.35 -6.19
CA THR A 201 -9.88 -5.71 -6.40
C THR A 201 -9.59 -6.41 -5.07
N LYS A 202 -8.97 -5.71 -4.11
CA LYS A 202 -8.68 -6.25 -2.77
C LYS A 202 -9.96 -6.62 -2.02
N VAL A 203 -10.98 -5.76 -2.08
CA VAL A 203 -12.28 -6.01 -1.44
C VAL A 203 -13.00 -7.21 -2.08
N GLN A 204 -12.91 -7.37 -3.40
CA GLN A 204 -13.47 -8.52 -4.12
C GLN A 204 -12.77 -9.83 -3.79
N ALA A 205 -11.43 -9.83 -3.75
CA ALA A 205 -10.62 -10.99 -3.37
C ALA A 205 -11.00 -11.54 -1.99
N ARG A 206 -11.51 -10.68 -1.09
CA ARG A 206 -12.01 -11.04 0.25
C ARG A 206 -13.43 -11.60 0.26
N GLY A 207 -13.98 -11.98 -0.90
CA GLY A 207 -15.25 -12.67 -1.02
C GLY A 207 -16.48 -11.76 -1.06
N LYS A 208 -16.31 -10.43 -1.19
CA LYS A 208 -17.44 -9.54 -1.44
C LYS A 208 -17.91 -9.68 -2.88
N ARG A 209 -19.17 -10.06 -3.06
CA ARG A 209 -19.80 -10.26 -4.38
C ARG A 209 -20.14 -8.97 -5.14
N MET A 210 -19.64 -7.82 -4.70
CA MET A 210 -19.95 -6.54 -5.32
C MET A 210 -19.06 -6.32 -6.55
N ARG A 211 -19.63 -5.82 -7.64
CA ARG A 211 -18.87 -5.43 -8.83
C ARG A 211 -18.05 -4.18 -8.55
N HIS A 212 -17.04 -3.95 -9.37
CA HIS A 212 -16.14 -2.80 -9.21
C HIS A 212 -16.94 -1.50 -9.27
N GLU A 213 -17.76 -1.36 -10.31
CA GLU A 213 -18.52 -0.16 -10.63
C GLU A 213 -19.47 0.19 -9.48
N GLU A 214 -20.12 -0.82 -8.89
CA GLU A 214 -21.03 -0.68 -7.75
C GLU A 214 -20.31 -0.13 -6.51
N MET A 215 -19.10 -0.62 -6.20
CA MET A 215 -18.29 -0.10 -5.10
C MET A 215 -17.88 1.35 -5.35
N ILE A 216 -17.50 1.68 -6.58
CA ILE A 216 -17.15 3.05 -6.96
C ILE A 216 -18.36 3.98 -6.84
N GLU A 217 -19.55 3.58 -7.29
CA GLU A 217 -20.77 4.38 -7.13
C GLU A 217 -21.08 4.63 -5.65
N VAL A 218 -20.90 3.63 -4.77
CA VAL A 218 -21.05 3.85 -3.33
C VAL A 218 -20.02 4.85 -2.80
N LEU A 219 -18.75 4.71 -3.19
CA LEU A 219 -17.69 5.64 -2.78
C LEU A 219 -17.95 7.07 -3.27
N LYS A 220 -18.51 7.26 -4.48
CA LYS A 220 -18.93 8.57 -4.99
C LYS A 220 -20.04 9.18 -4.13
N VAL A 221 -21.04 8.39 -3.73
CA VAL A 221 -22.13 8.86 -2.85
C VAL A 221 -21.57 9.31 -1.50
N ILE A 222 -20.68 8.52 -0.91
CA ILE A 222 -20.01 8.85 0.35
C ILE A 222 -19.19 10.13 0.18
N ALA A 223 -18.32 10.21 -0.84
CA ALA A 223 -17.43 11.34 -1.05
C ALA A 223 -18.15 12.68 -1.27
N ARG A 224 -19.33 12.69 -1.90
CA ARG A 224 -20.12 13.92 -2.06
C ARG A 224 -20.71 14.45 -0.75
N HIS A 225 -21.02 13.57 0.19
CA HIS A 225 -21.55 13.96 1.51
C HIS A 225 -20.42 14.18 2.53
N CYS A 226 -19.33 13.45 2.37
CA CYS A 226 -18.12 13.52 3.18
C CYS A 226 -17.01 14.17 2.36
N ASP A 227 -17.27 15.38 1.86
CA ASP A 227 -16.34 16.13 1.01
C ASP A 227 -15.19 16.71 1.87
N PRO A 228 -13.92 16.35 1.59
CA PRO A 228 -12.78 16.84 2.36
C PRO A 228 -12.63 18.38 2.32
N HIS A 229 -13.19 19.08 1.33
CA HIS A 229 -13.19 20.55 1.29
C HIS A 229 -14.18 21.18 2.26
N GLN A 230 -15.29 20.49 2.56
CA GLN A 230 -16.34 20.99 3.44
C GLN A 230 -16.03 20.69 4.90
N SER A 231 -15.54 19.48 5.17
CA SER A 231 -15.08 19.08 6.50
C SER A 231 -13.94 18.08 6.37
N PRO A 232 -12.82 18.27 7.10
CA PRO A 232 -11.75 17.28 7.12
C PRO A 232 -12.10 16.05 7.96
N LEU A 233 -13.18 16.09 8.76
CA LEU A 233 -13.57 15.03 9.70
C LEU A 233 -15.04 14.67 9.53
N HIS A 234 -15.34 13.38 9.57
CA HIS A 234 -16.68 12.82 9.40
C HIS A 234 -16.95 11.76 10.46
N GLN A 235 -18.21 11.59 10.84
CA GLN A 235 -18.63 10.52 11.76
C GLN A 235 -18.75 9.19 11.02
N GLN A 236 -18.43 8.09 11.68
CA GLN A 236 -18.63 6.74 11.15
C GLN A 236 -20.08 6.51 10.71
N LYS A 237 -21.06 7.08 11.45
CA LYS A 237 -22.48 6.97 11.10
C LYS A 237 -22.80 7.58 9.73
N GLU A 238 -22.10 8.63 9.31
CA GLU A 238 -22.31 9.26 8.00
C GLU A 238 -21.93 8.30 6.88
N TRP A 239 -20.77 7.64 6.97
CA TRP A 239 -20.38 6.59 6.03
C TRP A 239 -21.48 5.52 5.91
N MET A 240 -21.94 4.97 7.04
CA MET A 240 -22.95 3.91 7.00
C MET A 240 -24.27 4.38 6.39
N THR A 241 -24.69 5.59 6.77
CA THR A 241 -25.96 6.19 6.31
C THR A 241 -25.95 6.43 4.81
N HIS A 242 -24.86 7.00 4.27
CA HIS A 242 -24.78 7.34 2.85
C HIS A 242 -24.51 6.11 1.99
N ALA A 243 -23.68 5.19 2.46
CA ALA A 243 -23.43 3.93 1.78
C ALA A 243 -24.71 3.08 1.69
N SER A 244 -25.50 2.99 2.77
CA SER A 244 -26.73 2.20 2.80
C SER A 244 -27.92 2.82 2.07
N ARG A 245 -27.79 4.05 1.57
CA ARG A 245 -28.80 4.69 0.70
C ARG A 245 -28.66 4.28 -0.76
N THR A 246 -27.54 3.64 -1.13
CA THR A 246 -27.34 3.10 -2.46
C THR A 246 -28.09 1.78 -2.63
N ALA A 247 -28.39 1.40 -3.87
CA ALA A 247 -28.99 0.10 -4.18
C ALA A 247 -28.02 -1.08 -3.94
N TYR A 248 -26.72 -0.80 -3.74
CA TYR A 248 -25.66 -1.81 -3.75
C TYR A 248 -25.33 -2.38 -2.37
N MET A 249 -25.66 -1.68 -1.28
CA MET A 249 -25.39 -2.20 0.06
C MET A 249 -26.41 -1.83 1.12
N ASN A 250 -26.70 -2.78 2.00
CA ASN A 250 -27.43 -2.54 3.24
C ASN A 250 -26.49 -2.03 4.36
N HIS A 251 -27.07 -1.71 5.53
CA HIS A 251 -26.33 -1.17 6.66
C HIS A 251 -25.18 -2.07 7.17
N ASN A 252 -25.38 -3.39 7.23
CA ASN A 252 -24.35 -4.33 7.66
C ASN A 252 -23.20 -4.42 6.65
N GLN A 253 -23.53 -4.43 5.35
CA GLN A 253 -22.54 -4.39 4.29
C GLN A 253 -21.75 -3.07 4.30
N ALA A 254 -22.42 -1.94 4.54
CA ALA A 254 -21.79 -0.63 4.69
C ALA A 254 -20.79 -0.60 5.86
N LYS A 255 -21.16 -1.18 7.01
CA LYS A 255 -20.24 -1.34 8.15
C LYS A 255 -19.00 -2.15 7.75
N ASN A 256 -19.20 -3.31 7.13
CA ASN A 256 -18.05 -4.11 6.66
C ASN A 256 -17.24 -3.39 5.58
N PHE A 257 -17.84 -2.51 4.79
CA PHE A 257 -17.14 -1.72 3.77
C PHE A 257 -16.29 -0.61 4.37
N PHE A 258 -16.74 -0.02 5.48
CA PHE A 258 -15.95 0.92 6.27
C PHE A 258 -14.69 0.27 6.86
N GLU A 259 -14.82 -0.93 7.44
CA GLU A 259 -13.67 -1.67 7.98
C GLU A 259 -12.65 -2.02 6.88
N GLU A 260 -13.11 -2.37 5.68
CA GLU A 260 -12.22 -2.55 4.53
C GLU A 260 -11.51 -1.26 4.13
N ALA A 261 -12.22 -0.14 4.12
CA ALA A 261 -11.65 1.17 3.78
C ALA A 261 -10.57 1.61 4.79
N LEU A 262 -10.79 1.34 6.09
CA LEU A 262 -9.78 1.53 7.14
C LEU A 262 -8.57 0.60 6.92
N SER A 263 -8.80 -0.70 6.77
CA SER A 263 -7.75 -1.70 6.58
C SER A 263 -6.90 -1.47 5.32
N ALA A 264 -7.52 -0.94 4.27
CA ALA A 264 -6.84 -0.61 3.02
C ALA A 264 -6.15 0.75 3.03
N GLY A 265 -6.35 1.55 4.08
CA GLY A 265 -5.78 2.89 4.16
C GLY A 265 -6.47 3.92 3.25
N LEU A 266 -7.68 3.67 2.78
CA LEU A 266 -8.45 4.67 2.02
C LEU A 266 -8.89 5.81 2.94
N ILE A 267 -9.28 5.45 4.16
CA ILE A 267 -9.63 6.37 5.25
C ILE A 267 -8.78 6.04 6.48
N VAL A 268 -8.65 7.01 7.38
CA VAL A 268 -7.98 6.81 8.67
C VAL A 268 -8.94 7.13 9.81
N PRO A 269 -8.88 6.37 10.91
CA PRO A 269 -9.66 6.69 12.09
C PRO A 269 -9.09 7.95 12.74
N ASP A 270 -9.99 8.77 13.27
CA ASP A 270 -9.67 9.87 14.17
C ASP A 270 -10.31 9.59 15.53
N LYS A 271 -10.45 10.60 16.39
CA LYS A 271 -11.00 10.46 17.74
C LYS A 271 -12.41 9.84 17.71
N ALA A 272 -12.67 8.91 18.62
CA ALA A 272 -14.00 8.48 19.07
C ALA A 272 -15.08 8.35 17.97
N GLY A 273 -14.87 7.47 16.98
CA GLY A 273 -15.85 7.19 15.93
C GLY A 273 -15.88 8.21 14.79
N TRP A 274 -14.89 9.10 14.72
CA TRP A 274 -14.64 9.96 13.58
C TRP A 274 -13.58 9.36 12.66
N TRP A 275 -13.59 9.79 11.41
CA TRP A 275 -12.65 9.37 10.38
C TRP A 275 -12.42 10.52 9.40
N ARG A 276 -11.38 10.40 8.59
CA ARG A 276 -11.10 11.29 7.46
C ARG A 276 -10.56 10.53 6.27
N TRP A 277 -10.68 11.11 5.08
CA TRP A 277 -9.92 10.63 3.93
C TRP A 277 -8.43 10.65 4.27
N ARG A 278 -7.73 9.54 4.03
CA ARG A 278 -6.28 9.51 4.24
C ARG A 278 -5.59 10.47 3.27
N HIS A 279 -6.09 10.49 2.03
CA HIS A 279 -5.61 11.32 0.94
C HIS A 279 -6.77 12.13 0.39
N ALA A 280 -6.78 13.44 0.69
CA ALA A 280 -7.89 14.33 0.34
C ALA A 280 -8.21 14.29 -1.16
N PHE A 281 -7.19 14.30 -2.02
CA PHE A 281 -7.37 14.26 -3.48
C PHE A 281 -8.17 13.04 -3.97
N ILE A 282 -8.20 11.91 -3.24
CA ILE A 282 -9.01 10.74 -3.60
C ILE A 282 -10.50 11.00 -3.32
N GLY A 283 -10.81 11.59 -2.16
CA GLY A 283 -12.18 12.01 -1.82
C GLY A 283 -12.69 13.06 -2.82
N GLU A 284 -11.85 14.05 -3.15
CA GLU A 284 -12.17 15.06 -4.16
C GLU A 284 -12.41 14.48 -5.55
N TYR A 285 -11.54 13.56 -5.97
CA TYR A 285 -11.67 12.86 -7.24
C TYR A 285 -13.03 12.17 -7.34
N LEU A 286 -13.41 11.40 -6.29
CA LEU A 286 -14.69 10.69 -6.22
C LEU A 286 -15.89 11.65 -6.22
N ALA A 287 -15.82 12.75 -5.46
CA ALA A 287 -16.91 13.72 -5.35
C ALA A 287 -17.21 14.42 -6.69
N ARG A 288 -16.18 14.64 -7.52
CA ARG A 288 -16.28 15.30 -8.83
C ARG A 288 -16.71 14.38 -9.97
N GLN A 289 -16.70 13.05 -9.79
CA GLN A 289 -17.12 12.13 -10.85
C GLN A 289 -18.62 12.29 -11.17
N PRO A 290 -19.05 12.09 -12.42
CA PRO A 290 -20.46 11.98 -12.75
C PRO A 290 -21.07 10.71 -12.13
N PHE A 291 -22.36 10.78 -11.80
CA PHE A 291 -23.15 9.59 -11.49
C PHE A 291 -23.50 8.88 -12.79
N HIS A 292 -23.36 7.54 -12.81
CA HIS A 292 -24.17 6.74 -13.72
C HIS A 292 -25.52 6.53 -13.03
N LEU A 293 -26.41 7.52 -13.15
CA LEU A 293 -27.83 7.23 -12.99
C LEU A 293 -28.21 6.46 -14.25
N GLU A 294 -28.49 5.17 -14.11
CA GLU A 294 -29.39 4.53 -15.07
C GLU A 294 -30.67 5.35 -14.98
N GLU A 295 -30.90 6.20 -15.98
CA GLU A 295 -32.21 6.80 -16.21
C GLU A 295 -33.14 5.61 -16.45
N ASP A 296 -33.81 5.16 -15.38
CA ASP A 296 -34.99 4.32 -15.47
C ASP A 296 -36.04 5.16 -16.22
N ASP A 297 -35.98 5.11 -17.55
CA ASP A 297 -37.04 5.57 -18.43
C ASP A 297 -38.27 4.68 -18.19
N GLY A 298 -39.17 5.16 -17.33
CA GLY A 298 -40.63 4.93 -17.39
C GLY A 298 -41.17 3.56 -17.00
#